data_AF-A0A6A5GF17-F1
#
_entry.id   AF-A0A6A5GF17-F1
#
_cell.length_a   1.000
_cell.length_b   1.000
_cell.length_c   1.000
_cell.angle_alpha   90.00
_cell.angle_beta   90.00
_cell.angle_gamma   90.00
#
_symmetry.space_group_name_H-M   'P 1'
#
loop_
_entity.id
_entity.type
_entity.pdbx_description
1 polymer ?
#
loop_
_entity_poly.entity_id
_entity_poly.type
_entity_poly.pdbx_seq_one_letter_code
_entity_poly.pdbx_strand_id
1 'polypeptide(L)' 'MNRSTELEDPCSPCGICRQFLIEFGDYKVILASSTSEQIIETTTYGLLPFAFTPKSLDTYEMESEKRNHTDEKY' A
#
# COMPACT_ATOMS: atom_id res chain seq x y z
N MET A 1 0.68 25.14 -18.09
CA MET A 1 0.81 24.57 -16.73
C MET A 1 0.36 23.14 -16.85
N ASN A 2 1.31 22.21 -17.03
CA ASN A 2 0.96 20.80 -17.26
C ASN A 2 0.62 20.15 -15.93
N ARG A 3 -0.43 19.33 -15.91
CA ARG A 3 -0.80 18.55 -14.71
C ARG A 3 0.22 17.43 -14.51
N SER A 4 0.47 17.01 -13.27
CA SER A 4 1.46 15.97 -12.94
C SER A 4 1.18 14.59 -13.56
N THR A 5 0.02 14.41 -14.20
CA THR A 5 -0.41 13.18 -14.89
C THR A 5 -0.37 13.30 -16.41
N GLU A 6 -0.05 14.46 -16.97
CA GLU A 6 0.08 14.69 -18.43
C GLU A 6 1.47 14.23 -18.91
N LEU A 7 1.72 12.93 -18.75
CA LEU A 7 2.95 12.23 -19.13
C LEU A 7 2.64 11.14 -20.15
N GLU A 8 3.57 10.86 -21.07
CA GLU A 8 3.42 9.77 -22.06
C GLU A 8 3.34 8.40 -21.38
N ASP A 9 4.09 8.20 -20.30
CA ASP A 9 4.01 7.02 -19.45
C ASP A 9 2.95 7.20 -18.35
N PRO A 10 2.20 6.14 -17.99
CA PRO A 10 1.25 6.20 -16.88
C PRO A 10 1.93 6.59 -15.57
N CYS A 11 1.44 7.68 -14.95
CA CYS A 11 1.96 8.16 -13.67
C CYS A 11 1.47 7.26 -12.53
N SER A 12 2.41 6.73 -11.74
CA SER A 12 2.10 5.90 -10.58
C SER A 12 1.69 6.76 -9.37
N PRO A 13 0.72 6.35 -8.54
CA PRO A 13 0.33 7.09 -7.34
C PRO A 13 1.52 7.29 -6.38
N CYS A 14 1.55 8.44 -5.70
CA CYS A 14 2.56 8.71 -4.68
C CYS A 14 2.35 7.84 -3.42
N GLY A 15 3.35 7.82 -2.52
CA GLY A 15 3.35 6.92 -1.35
C GLY A 15 2.11 7.04 -0.46
N ILE A 16 1.64 8.26 -0.18
CA ILE A 16 0.45 8.47 0.66
C ILE A 16 -0.83 7.95 0.00
N CYS A 17 -0.95 8.09 -1.32
CA CYS A 17 -2.09 7.54 -2.06
C CYS A 17 -2.07 6.01 -2.04
N ARG A 18 -0.90 5.40 -2.22
CA ARG A 18 -0.75 3.93 -2.13
C ARG A 18 -1.14 3.42 -0.74
N GLN A 19 -0.69 4.10 0.31
CA GLN A 19 -1.00 3.76 1.69
C GLN A 19 -2.51 3.89 1.98
N PHE A 20 -3.13 4.97 1.52
CA PHE A 20 -4.58 5.15 1.68
C PHE A 20 -5.37 4.06 0.96
N LEU A 21 -4.95 3.66 -0.25
CA LEU A 21 -5.65 2.62 -1.02
C LEU A 21 -5.55 1.24 -0.37
N ILE A 22 -4.36 0.83 0.09
CA ILE A 22 -4.15 -0.51 0.66
C ILE A 22 -4.79 -0.69 2.05
N GLU A 23 -5.05 0.40 2.77
CA GLU A 23 -5.74 0.38 4.06
C GLU A 23 -7.13 -0.29 3.97
N PHE A 24 -7.79 -0.19 2.82
CA PHE A 24 -9.12 -0.77 2.59
C PHE A 24 -9.07 -2.18 1.96
N GLY A 25 -7.91 -2.62 1.47
CA GLY A 25 -7.73 -3.97 0.92
C GLY A 25 -6.79 -4.05 -0.29
N ASP A 26 -6.68 -5.26 -0.83
CA ASP A 26 -5.98 -5.50 -2.10
C ASP A 26 -6.95 -5.42 -3.28
N TYR A 27 -6.71 -4.46 -4.18
CA TYR A 27 -7.58 -4.20 -5.33
C TYR A 27 -6.78 -4.17 -6.62
N LYS A 28 -7.41 -4.52 -7.75
CA LYS A 28 -6.86 -4.28 -9.08
C LYS A 28 -6.73 -2.77 -9.32
N VAL A 29 -5.56 -2.33 -9.74
CA VAL A 29 -5.27 -0.93 -10.11
C VAL A 29 -4.88 -0.87 -11.59
N ILE A 30 -5.50 0.05 -12.32
CA ILE A 30 -5.22 0.33 -13.73
C ILE A 30 -4.64 1.74 -13.81
N LEU A 31 -3.39 1.86 -14.24
CA LEU A 31 -2.72 3.14 -14.48
C LEU A 31 -2.78 3.41 -15.99
N ALA A 32 -3.33 4.54 -16.38
CA ALA A 32 -3.40 4.97 -17.77
C ALA A 32 -2.74 6.33 -17.95
N SER A 33 -2.14 6.55 -19.12
CA SER A 33 -1.70 7.88 -19.54
C SER A 33 -2.89 8.70 -20.04
N SER A 34 -2.90 10.01 -19.79
CA SER A 34 -3.86 10.92 -20.41
C SER A 34 -3.41 11.44 -21.78
N THR A 35 -2.22 11.05 -22.24
CA THR A 35 -1.58 11.54 -23.47
C THR A 35 -1.20 10.42 -24.45
N SER A 36 -1.28 9.16 -24.01
CA SER A 36 -1.01 7.97 -24.82
C SER A 36 -2.00 6.84 -24.50
N GLU A 37 -1.98 5.77 -25.29
CA GLU A 37 -2.78 4.56 -25.05
C GLU A 37 -2.09 3.57 -24.08
N GLN A 38 -1.00 3.97 -23.42
CA GLN A 38 -0.28 3.10 -22.49
C GLN A 38 -1.11 2.83 -21.24
N ILE A 39 -1.18 1.54 -20.87
CA ILE A 39 -1.89 1.04 -19.69
C ILE A 39 -0.97 0.09 -18.92
N ILE A 40 -0.93 0.23 -17.60
CA ILE A 40 -0.28 -0.70 -16.68
C ILE A 40 -1.33 -1.24 -15.73
N GLU A 41 -1.47 -2.56 -15.67
CA GLU A 41 -2.31 -3.24 -14.70
C GLU A 41 -1.47 -3.78 -13.54
N THR A 42 -1.94 -3.57 -12.32
CA THR A 42 -1.29 -4.04 -11.09
C THR A 42 -2.32 -4.20 -9.98
N THR A 43 -1.89 -4.35 -8.73
CA THR A 43 -2.75 -4.30 -7.55
C THR A 43 -2.24 -3.30 -6.53
N THR A 44 -3.04 -2.95 -5.51
CA THR A 44 -2.56 -2.10 -4.41
C THR A 44 -1.39 -2.78 -3.67
N TYR A 45 -1.40 -4.11 -3.51
CA TYR A 45 -0.25 -4.86 -3.00
C TYR A 45 0.96 -4.81 -3.95
N GLY A 46 0.73 -4.90 -5.26
CA GLY A 46 1.79 -4.74 -6.27
C GLY A 46 2.45 -3.34 -6.23
N LEU A 47 1.70 -2.32 -5.85
CA LEU A 47 2.19 -0.94 -5.70
C LEU A 47 2.88 -0.67 -4.37
N LEU A 48 2.47 -1.35 -3.30
CA LEU A 48 3.04 -1.17 -1.95
C LEU A 48 3.15 -2.53 -1.24
N PRO A 49 4.18 -3.33 -1.57
CA PRO A 49 4.40 -4.61 -0.90
C PRO A 49 4.77 -4.39 0.57
N PHE A 50 4.35 -5.33 1.42
CA PHE A 50 4.59 -5.28 2.87
C PHE A 50 4.06 -3.99 3.53
N ALA A 51 2.96 -3.44 3.01
CA ALA A 51 2.36 -2.25 3.57
C ALA A 51 2.04 -2.41 5.05
N PHE A 52 2.24 -1.32 5.79
CA PHE A 52 1.73 -1.19 7.13
C PHE A 52 0.20 -1.11 7.06
N THR A 53 -0.50 -2.01 7.74
CA THR A 53 -1.97 -2.11 7.72
C THR A 53 -2.47 -2.42 9.14
N PRO A 54 -3.79 -2.46 9.42
CA PRO A 54 -4.28 -2.82 10.74
C PRO A 54 -3.75 -4.17 11.25
N LYS A 55 -3.49 -5.12 10.34
CA LYS A 55 -2.84 -6.40 10.68
C LYS A 55 -1.47 -6.22 11.35
N SER A 56 -0.73 -5.18 10.98
CA SER A 56 0.57 -4.86 11.58
C SER A 56 0.44 -4.46 13.05
N LEU A 57 -0.68 -3.82 13.41
CA LEU A 57 -1.01 -3.49 14.81
C LEU A 57 -1.40 -4.76 15.58
N ASP A 58 -2.28 -5.59 15.01
CA ASP A 58 -2.70 -6.87 15.63
C ASP A 58 -1.49 -7.76 15.94
N THR A 59 -0.55 -7.89 14.99
CA THR A 59 0.66 -8.69 15.20
C THR A 59 1.51 -8.16 16.33
N TYR A 60 1.65 -6.83 16.43
CA TYR A 60 2.45 -6.20 17.48
C TYR A 60 1.82 -6.41 18.86
N GLU A 61 0.49 -6.28 18.97
CA GLU A 61 -0.25 -6.53 20.21
C GLU A 61 -0.07 -7.98 20.67
N MET A 62 -0.29 -8.95 19.79
CA MET A 62 -0.09 -10.38 20.08
C MET A 62 1.34 -10.71 20.50
N GLU A 63 2.34 -10.09 19.87
CA GLU A 63 3.74 -10.27 20.25
C GLU A 63 4.07 -9.63 21.60
N SER A 64 3.45 -8.49 21.92
CA SER A 64 3.64 -7.80 23.19
C SER A 64 3.08 -8.60 24.38
N GLU A 65 1.90 -9.19 24.23
CA GLU A 65 1.27 -10.03 25.26
C GLU A 65 2.11 -11.28 25.55
N LYS A 66 2.65 -11.92 24.52
CA LYS A 66 3.54 -13.09 24.67
C LYS A 66 4.80 -12.75 25.44
N ARG A 67 5.43 -11.59 25.18
CA ARG A 67 6.62 -11.15 25.93
C ARG A 67 6.29 -10.98 27.42
N ASN A 68 5.22 -10.23 27.71
CA ASN A 68 4.81 -9.95 29.09
C ASN A 68 4.46 -11.23 29.88
N HIS A 69 3.77 -12.21 29.27
CA HIS A 69 3.46 -13.47 29.95
C HIS A 69 4.69 -14.36 30.21
N THR A 70 5.75 -14.21 29.40
CA THR A 70 6.99 -14.96 29.60
C THR A 70 7.80 -14.39 30.77
N ASP A 71 7.76 -13.07 30.96
CA ASP A 71 8.45 -12.37 32.05
C ASP A 71 7.78 -12.58 33.42
N GLU A 72 6.46 -12.75 33.49
CA GLU A 72 5.75 -13.06 34.76
C GLU A 72 5.96 -14.51 35.24
N LYS A 73 6.54 -15.37 34.39
CA LYS A 73 6.74 -16.80 34.70
C LYS A 73 8.13 -17.10 35.30
N TYR A 74 8.90 -16.08 35.65
CA TYR A 74 10.24 -16.18 36.23
C TYR A 74 10.39 -15.35 37.52
#